data_AF-A0A1H4H1J9-F1
#
_entry.id   AF-A0A1H4H1J9-F1
#
_cell.length_a   1.000
_cell.length_b   1.000
_cell.length_c   1.000
_cell.angle_alpha   90.00
_cell.angle_beta   90.00
_cell.angle_gamma   90.00
#
_symmetry.space_group_name_H-M   'P 1'
#
loop_
_entity.id
_entity.type
_entity.pdbx_description
1 polymer ?
#
loop_
_entity_poly.entity_id
_entity_poly.type
_entity_poly.pdbx_seq_one_letter_code
_entity_poly.pdbx_strand_id
1 'polypeptide(L)' 'MIEEMSIKVNNVQFVTVENEEKVHIHFRGMDPAGQLDLNGYIPVTVQDYEKDASLEGMSGLVKNKLMERLA' A
#
# COMPACT_ATOMS: atom_id res chain seq x y z
N MET A 1 15.33 -4.46 4.20
CA MET A 1 14.44 -5.64 4.15
C MET A 1 13.15 -5.33 3.40
N ILE A 2 12.33 -4.36 3.82
CA ILE A 2 11.11 -3.94 3.10
C ILE A 2 11.43 -3.37 1.70
N GLU A 3 12.58 -2.70 1.56
CA GLU A 3 13.08 -2.16 0.30
C GLU A 3 13.20 -3.18 -0.83
N GLU A 4 13.42 -4.47 -0.52
CA GLU A 4 13.54 -5.52 -1.53
C GLU A 4 12.25 -6.32 -1.71
N MET A 5 11.23 -6.05 -0.89
CA MET A 5 9.96 -6.76 -1.02
C MET A 5 9.23 -6.35 -2.30
N SER A 6 8.69 -7.36 -2.96
CA SER A 6 7.70 -7.21 -4.02
C SER A 6 6.35 -6.89 -3.38
N ILE A 7 5.68 -5.84 -3.86
CA ILE A 7 4.34 -5.45 -3.39
C ILE A 7 3.36 -5.71 -4.52
N LYS A 8 2.30 -6.46 -4.22
CA LYS A 8 1.18 -6.69 -5.12
C LYS A 8 -0.08 -6.10 -4.52
N VAL A 9 -0.68 -5.14 -5.23
CA VAL A 9 -1.99 -4.59 -4.88
C VAL A 9 -3.08 -5.59 -5.29
N ASN A 10 -3.98 -5.91 -4.35
CA ASN A 10 -5.04 -6.90 -4.54
C ASN A 10 -6.42 -6.27 -4.63
N ASN A 11 -6.64 -5.17 -3.91
CA ASN A 11 -7.94 -4.49 -3.85
C ASN A 11 -7.75 -3.02 -3.46
N VAL A 12 -8.69 -2.18 -3.88
CA VAL A 12 -8.78 -0.78 -3.49
C VAL A 12 -10.18 -0.54 -2.94
N GLN A 13 -10.28 0.03 -1.75
CA GLN A 13 -11.56 0.33 -1.11
C GLN A 13 -11.62 1.81 -0.73
N PHE A 14 -12.63 2.51 -1.21
CA PHE A 14 -12.94 3.88 -0.77
C PHE A 14 -13.79 3.80 0.50
N VAL A 15 -13.38 4.53 1.53
CA VAL A 15 -14.04 4.54 2.83
C VAL A 15 -14.14 5.96 3.37
N THR A 16 -15.12 6.21 4.23
CA THR A 16 -15.23 7.46 4.99
C THR A 16 -14.91 7.16 6.45
N VAL A 17 -13.88 7.80 7.00
CA VAL A 17 -13.46 7.66 8.39
C VAL A 17 -13.49 9.05 9.02
N GLU A 18 -14.30 9.24 10.07
CA GLU A 18 -14.40 10.53 10.79
C GLU A 18 -14.74 11.73 9.86
N ASN A 19 -15.61 11.50 8.86
CA ASN A 19 -15.96 12.45 7.79
C ASN A 19 -14.85 12.79 6.79
N GLU A 20 -13.73 12.06 6.78
CA GLU A 20 -12.71 12.15 5.75
C GLU A 20 -12.80 10.97 4.77
N GLU A 21 -12.74 11.26 3.47
CA GLU A 21 -12.59 10.21 2.45
C GLU A 21 -11.16 9.68 2.44
N LYS A 22 -11.02 8.36 2.53
CA LYS A 22 -9.75 7.64 2.46
C LYS A 22 -9.84 6.50 1.47
N VAL A 23 -8.67 6.10 0.98
CA VAL A 23 -8.50 4.95 0.11
C VAL A 23 -7.69 3.92 0.87
N HIS A 24 -8.27 2.75 1.11
CA HIS A 24 -7.56 1.58 1.63
C HIS A 24 -7.00 0.79 0.46
N ILE A 25 -5.68 0.81 0.31
CA ILE A 25 -4.98 -0.01 -0.69
C ILE A 25 -4.56 -1.32 -0.03
N HIS A 26 -5.25 -2.41 -0.38
CA HIS A 26 -4.95 -3.74 0.11
C HIS A 26 -3.82 -4.35 -0.69
N PHE A 27 -2.84 -4.93 0.00
CA PHE A 27 -1.64 -5.44 -0.62
C PHE A 27 -1.19 -6.77 0.00
N ARG A 28 -0.38 -7.48 -0.78
CA ARG A 28 0.48 -8.57 -0.32
C ARG A 28 1.92 -8.23 -0.67
N GLY A 29 2.79 -8.26 0.33
CA GLY A 29 4.23 -8.12 0.22
C GLY A 29 4.92 -9.47 0.37
N MET A 30 5.96 -9.70 -0.42
CA MET A 30 6.79 -10.89 -0.32
C MET A 30 8.26 -10.52 -0.52
N ASP A 31 9.13 -11.04 0.35
CA ASP A 31 10.57 -10.86 0.21
C ASP A 31 11.13 -11.68 -0.97
N PRO A 32 12.34 -11.37 -1.47
CA PRO A 32 12.90 -12.08 -2.62
C PRO A 32 13.07 -13.59 -2.41
N ALA A 33 13.28 -14.03 -1.17
CA ALA A 33 13.42 -15.45 -0.84
C ALA A 33 12.07 -16.17 -0.68
N GLY A 34 10.95 -15.45 -0.66
CA GLY A 34 9.61 -16.00 -0.45
C GLY A 34 9.39 -16.58 0.96
N GLN A 35 10.20 -16.18 1.93
CA GLN A 35 10.15 -16.65 3.31
C GLN A 35 9.33 -15.72 4.21
N LEU A 36 9.24 -14.44 3.85
CA LEU A 36 8.51 -13.42 4.57
C LEU A 36 7.35 -12.91 3.73
N ASP A 37 6.21 -12.84 4.41
CA ASP A 37 4.90 -12.49 3.86
C ASP A 37 4.34 -11.35 4.72
N LEU A 38 3.83 -10.31 4.06
CA LEU A 38 3.17 -9.17 4.69
C LEU A 38 1.83 -8.94 4.00
N ASN A 39 0.73 -9.04 4.73
CA ASN A 39 -0.61 -8.78 4.18
C ASN A 39 -1.29 -7.68 4.99
N GLY A 40 -1.98 -6.78 4.31
CA GLY A 40 -2.72 -5.74 5.00
C GLY A 40 -3.30 -4.70 4.06
N TYR A 41 -3.60 -3.53 4.62
CA TYR A 41 -3.98 -2.36 3.87
C TYR A 41 -3.22 -1.13 4.38
N ILE A 42 -2.94 -0.20 3.47
CA ILE A 42 -2.45 1.13 3.82
C ILE A 42 -3.56 2.13 3.53
N PRO A 43 -4.05 2.89 4.54
CA PRO A 43 -4.93 4.01 4.30
C PRO A 43 -4.14 5.18 3.73
N VAL A 44 -4.62 5.75 2.63
CA VAL A 44 -4.07 6.95 1.98
C VAL A 44 -5.19 7.95 1.71
N THR A 45 -4.81 9.21 1.44
CA THR A 45 -5.77 10.23 1.03
C THR A 45 -6.23 9.97 -0.41
N VAL A 46 -7.43 10.44 -0.78
CA VAL A 46 -7.89 10.38 -2.18
C VAL A 46 -6.91 11.10 -3.10
N GLN A 47 -6.39 12.25 -2.67
CA GLN A 47 -5.41 13.03 -3.43
C GLN A 47 -4.11 12.24 -3.69
N ASP A 48 -3.60 11.48 -2.72
CA ASP A 48 -2.39 10.68 -2.92
C ASP A 48 -2.62 9.50 -3.86
N TYR A 49 -3.81 8.89 -3.80
CA TYR A 49 -4.21 7.85 -4.74
C TYR A 49 -4.36 8.39 -6.17
N GLU A 50 -4.98 9.56 -6.35
CA GLU A 50 -5.23 10.14 -7.67
C GLU A 50 -3.98 10.68 -8.38
N LYS A 51 -2.89 10.97 -7.64
CA LYS A 51 -1.60 11.33 -8.24
C LYS A 51 -1.11 10.24 -9.21
N ASP A 52 -1.30 8.97 -8.85
CA ASP A 52 -1.00 7.82 -9.69
C ASP A 52 -1.79 6.59 -9.25
N ALA A 53 -2.99 6.45 -9.82
CA ALA A 53 -3.90 5.34 -9.55
C ALA A 53 -3.54 4.05 -10.33
N SER A 54 -2.37 3.99 -10.98
CA SER A 54 -1.89 2.76 -11.61
C SER A 54 -1.49 1.72 -10.55
N LEU A 55 -1.43 0.45 -10.96
CA LEU A 55 -0.94 -0.62 -10.08
C LEU A 55 0.50 -0.38 -9.60
N GLU A 56 1.34 0.20 -10.47
CA GLU A 56 2.73 0.51 -10.15
C GLU A 56 2.82 1.68 -9.16
N GLY A 57 2.08 2.76 -9.41
CA GLY A 57 1.98 3.91 -8.51
C GLY A 57 1.49 3.52 -7.12
N MET A 58 0.42 2.73 -7.05
CA MET A 58 -0.09 2.21 -5.78
C MET A 58 0.90 1.29 -5.07
N SER A 59 1.63 0.44 -5.80
CA SER A 59 2.65 -0.43 -5.20
C SER A 59 3.80 0.38 -4.61
N GLY A 60 4.25 1.43 -5.31
CA GLY A 60 5.24 2.38 -4.81
C GLY A 60 4.75 3.14 -3.58
N LEU A 61 3.51 3.63 -3.61
CA LEU A 61 2.88 4.35 -2.49
C LEU A 61 2.79 3.47 -1.24
N VAL A 62 2.33 2.22 -1.39
CA VAL A 62 2.28 1.25 -0.30
C VAL A 62 3.68 1.00 0.26
N LYS A 63 4.68 0.78 -0.59
CA LYS A 63 6.06 0.52 -0.17
C LYS A 63 6.64 1.69 0.63
N ASN A 64 6.47 2.92 0.16
CA ASN A 64 6.92 4.11 0.86
C ASN A 64 6.27 4.22 2.25
N LYS A 65 4.95 4.04 2.34
CA LYS A 65 4.21 4.08 3.62
C LYS A 65 4.61 2.95 4.57
N LEU A 66 4.94 1.76 4.06
CA LEU A 66 5.43 0.65 4.88
C LEU A 66 6.81 0.96 5.46
N MET A 67 7.71 1.51 4.65
CA MET A 67 9.03 1.95 5.13
C MET A 67 8.90 3.03 6.19
N GLU A 68 8.02 4.03 6.01
CA GLU A 68 7.76 5.06 7.03
C GLU A 68 7.26 4.51 8.37
N ARG A 69 6.45 3.44 8.35
CA ARG A 69 5.82 2.87 9.56
C ARG A 69 6.69 1.86 10.30
N LEU A 70 7.58 1.17 9.58
CA LEU A 70 8.34 0.02 10.09
C LEU A 70 9.86 0.30 10.13
N ALA A 71 10.27 1.54 9.85
CA ALA A 71 11.65 2.01 10.05
C ALA A 71 12.03 2.06 11.53
#